data_AF-A0A0D2M6Q2-F1
#
_entry.id   AF-A0A0D2M6Q2-F1
#
_cell.length_a   1.000
_cell.length_b   1.000
_cell.length_c   1.000
_cell.angle_alpha   90.00
_cell.angle_beta   90.00
_cell.angle_gamma   90.00
#
_symmetry.space_group_name_H-M   'P 1'
#
loop_
_entity.id
_entity.type
_entity.pdbx_description
1 polymer ?
#
loop_
_entity_poly.entity_id
_entity_poly.type
_entity_poly.pdbx_seq_one_letter_code
_entity_poly.pdbx_strand_id
1 'polypeptide(L)'
;QCRQCGLCFTDTQLGKKNQDSHLDMHFRQNRKVSENLSRGHSCSWFVGLDDWIQDVSDDAKGKGLADPSGTRHPKFAAAAESAKHDADLRAQYVIVPQGDEAQTVSCPICKESLKSEFLEDDEDWVWKNATKKDDK
;
A
#
# COMPACT_ATOMS: atom_id res chain seq x y z
N GLN A 1 -7.72 -12.48 32.23
CA GLN A 1 -6.66 -12.16 31.25
C GLN A 1 -6.92 -12.95 29.96
N CYS A 2 -6.82 -12.32 28.80
CA CYS A 2 -6.99 -12.98 27.50
C CYS A 2 -5.75 -13.81 27.13
N ARG A 3 -5.97 -15.01 26.58
CA ARG A 3 -4.88 -15.92 26.16
C ARG A 3 -4.27 -15.58 24.80
N GLN A 4 -5.02 -14.90 23.92
CA GLN A 4 -4.55 -14.57 22.56
C GLN A 4 -3.69 -13.31 22.51
N CYS A 5 -3.98 -12.30 23.32
CA CYS A 5 -3.26 -11.02 23.29
C CYS A 5 -2.70 -10.58 24.65
N GLY A 6 -2.92 -11.35 25.72
CA GLY A 6 -2.39 -11.05 27.05
C GLY A 6 -3.10 -9.92 27.81
N LEU A 7 -4.13 -9.28 27.24
CA LEU A 7 -4.86 -8.17 27.87
C LEU A 7 -5.50 -8.61 29.19
N CYS A 8 -5.27 -7.83 30.26
CA CYS A 8 -5.82 -8.10 31.59
C CYS A 8 -7.15 -7.39 31.80
N PHE A 9 -8.07 -8.06 32.50
CA PHE A 9 -9.39 -7.52 32.86
C PHE A 9 -9.57 -7.64 34.37
N THR A 10 -10.24 -6.66 34.97
CA THR A 10 -10.60 -6.67 36.39
C THR A 10 -11.70 -7.69 36.68
N ASP A 11 -11.72 -8.31 37.87
CA ASP A 11 -12.76 -9.30 38.24
C ASP A 11 -14.14 -8.67 38.60
N THR A 12 -14.29 -7.37 38.39
CA THR A 12 -15.58 -6.67 38.47
C THR A 12 -16.53 -7.13 37.37
N GLN A 13 -17.85 -7.07 37.58
CA GLN A 13 -18.84 -7.41 36.55
C GLN A 13 -18.64 -6.67 35.22
N LEU A 14 -18.24 -5.39 35.28
CA LEU A 14 -17.88 -4.61 34.09
C LEU A 14 -16.65 -5.18 33.37
N GLY A 15 -15.63 -5.61 34.13
CA GLY A 15 -14.44 -6.22 33.58
C GLY A 15 -14.72 -7.56 32.90
N LYS A 16 -15.65 -8.36 33.45
CA LYS A 16 -16.14 -9.59 32.79
C LYS A 16 -16.83 -9.30 31.46
N LYS A 17 -17.73 -8.31 31.41
CA LYS A 17 -18.38 -7.88 30.17
C LYS A 17 -17.36 -7.40 29.11
N ASN A 18 -16.36 -6.64 29.54
CA ASN A 18 -15.30 -6.18 28.65
C ASN A 18 -14.44 -7.34 28.15
N GLN A 19 -14.17 -8.33 29.00
CA GLN A 19 -13.48 -9.56 28.60
C GLN A 19 -14.29 -10.32 27.54
N ASP A 20 -15.59 -10.49 27.74
CA ASP A 20 -16.46 -11.19 26.78
C ASP A 20 -16.50 -10.47 25.43
N SER A 21 -16.70 -9.13 25.44
CA SER A 21 -16.68 -8.32 24.22
C SER A 21 -15.34 -8.40 23.49
N HIS A 22 -14.23 -8.52 24.23
CA HIS A 22 -12.90 -8.65 23.65
C HIS A 22 -12.68 -10.03 23.03
N LEU A 23 -13.22 -11.10 23.62
CA LEU A 23 -13.17 -12.44 23.03
C LEU A 23 -14.01 -12.51 21.74
N ASP A 24 -15.14 -11.81 21.68
CA ASP A 24 -15.95 -11.68 20.46
C ASP A 24 -15.19 -10.96 19.34
N MET A 25 -14.40 -9.93 19.67
CA MET A 25 -13.52 -9.25 18.72
C MET A 25 -12.46 -10.21 18.15
N HIS A 26 -11.81 -11.01 19.00
CA HIS A 26 -10.90 -12.05 18.53
C HIS A 26 -11.57 -13.08 17.62
N PHE A 27 -12.81 -13.48 17.92
CA PHE A 27 -13.55 -14.42 17.09
C PHE A 27 -13.81 -13.85 15.68
N ARG A 28 -14.24 -12.59 15.59
CA ARG A 28 -14.47 -11.90 14.31
C ARG A 28 -13.18 -11.79 13.50
N GLN A 29 -12.07 -11.41 14.14
CA GLN A 29 -10.79 -11.27 13.47
C GLN A 29 -10.28 -12.62 12.93
N ASN A 30 -10.33 -13.67 13.75
CA ASN A 30 -9.90 -15.01 13.32
C ASN A 30 -10.75 -15.54 12.16
N ARG A 31 -12.06 -15.24 12.17
CA ARG A 31 -12.96 -15.59 11.07
C ARG A 31 -12.62 -14.83 9.79
N LYS A 32 -12.39 -13.51 9.86
CA LYS A 32 -11.96 -12.71 8.70
C LYS A 32 -10.66 -13.24 8.11
N VAL A 33 -9.68 -13.58 8.96
CA VAL A 33 -8.40 -14.16 8.53
C VAL A 33 -8.61 -15.53 7.85
N SER A 34 -9.43 -16.42 8.41
CA SER A 34 -9.67 -17.75 7.82
C SER A 34 -10.44 -17.68 6.49
N GLU A 35 -11.42 -16.78 6.38
CA GLU A 35 -12.15 -16.52 5.13
C GLU A 35 -11.22 -15.95 4.05
N ASN A 36 -10.24 -15.11 4.42
CA ASN A 36 -9.26 -14.56 3.48
C ASN A 36 -8.26 -15.63 2.99
N LEU A 37 -7.82 -16.53 3.88
CA LEU A 37 -6.93 -17.65 3.52
C LEU A 37 -7.64 -18.69 2.64
N SER A 38 -8.90 -18.99 2.91
CA SER A 38 -9.69 -20.01 2.18
C SER A 38 -9.98 -19.61 0.72
N ARG A 39 -10.02 -18.31 0.42
CA ARG A 39 -10.27 -17.81 -0.95
C ARG A 39 -9.04 -17.88 -1.88
N GLY A 40 -7.92 -18.47 -1.45
CA GLY A 40 -6.73 -18.65 -2.29
C GLY A 40 -5.94 -17.36 -2.58
N HIS A 41 -6.37 -16.23 -2.01
CA HIS A 41 -5.69 -14.94 -2.09
C HIS A 41 -5.03 -14.62 -0.73
N SER A 42 -4.10 -15.45 -0.29
CA SER A 42 -3.40 -15.27 0.98
C SER A 42 -2.39 -14.10 0.98
N CYS A 43 -2.27 -13.37 -0.13
CA CYS A 43 -1.37 -12.24 -0.27
C CYS A 43 -2.12 -11.08 -0.94
N SER A 44 -2.78 -10.26 -0.14
CA SER A 44 -3.03 -8.88 -0.55
C SER A 44 -1.69 -8.16 -0.46
N TRP A 45 -1.10 -7.83 -1.60
CA TRP A 45 0.22 -7.22 -1.69
C TRP A 45 0.29 -5.89 -0.92
N PHE A 46 -0.84 -5.18 -0.83
CA PHE A 46 -0.95 -3.96 -0.05
C PHE A 46 -2.39 -3.83 0.49
N VAL A 47 -2.50 -3.54 1.79
CA VAL A 47 -3.74 -3.05 2.38
C VAL A 47 -3.89 -1.61 1.93
N GLY A 48 -5.02 -1.26 1.32
CA GLY A 48 -5.28 0.12 0.92
C GLY A 48 -5.35 1.05 2.14
N LEU A 49 -4.97 2.33 2.00
CA LEU A 49 -4.95 3.27 3.14
C LEU A 49 -6.31 3.35 3.86
N ASP A 50 -7.41 3.36 3.11
CA ASP A 50 -8.77 3.38 3.68
C ASP A 50 -9.09 2.07 4.41
N ASP A 51 -8.70 0.92 3.84
CA ASP A 51 -8.86 -0.39 4.46
C ASP A 51 -8.02 -0.51 5.74
N TRP A 52 -6.80 0.04 5.76
CA TRP A 52 -5.98 0.15 6.96
C TRP A 52 -6.70 0.96 8.04
N ILE A 53 -7.18 2.17 7.69
CA ILE A 53 -7.83 3.07 8.64
C ILE A 53 -9.12 2.43 9.20
N GLN A 54 -9.90 1.75 8.35
CA GLN A 54 -11.14 1.09 8.76
C GLN A 54 -10.90 -0.19 9.56
N ASP A 55 -9.86 -0.97 9.27
CA ASP A 55 -9.50 -2.16 10.05
C ASP A 55 -9.23 -1.84 11.53
N VAL A 56 -8.80 -0.61 11.84
CA VAL A 56 -8.58 -0.11 13.21
C VAL A 56 -9.84 0.54 13.81
N SER A 57 -10.78 0.99 12.98
CA SER A 57 -11.91 1.85 13.39
C SER A 57 -13.23 1.11 13.59
N ASP A 58 -13.40 -0.06 12.96
CA ASP A 58 -14.58 -0.93 13.18
C ASP A 58 -14.65 -1.48 14.63
N ASP A 59 -13.60 -1.31 15.42
CA ASP A 59 -13.53 -1.68 16.84
C ASP A 59 -14.33 -0.75 17.78
N ALA A 60 -14.78 0.43 17.34
CA ALA A 60 -15.42 1.41 18.22
C ALA A 60 -16.95 1.53 18.08
N LYS A 61 -17.59 0.94 17.06
CA LYS A 61 -19.01 1.14 16.82
C LYS A 61 -19.69 -0.13 16.33
N GLY A 62 -20.31 -0.85 17.26
CA GLY A 62 -21.28 -1.88 16.94
C GLY A 62 -22.39 -1.35 16.00
N LYS A 63 -22.25 -1.67 14.72
CA LYS A 63 -23.26 -1.61 13.64
C LYS A 63 -22.89 -2.81 12.75
N GLY A 64 -23.59 -3.93 12.75
CA GLY A 64 -25.03 -4.04 12.59
C GLY A 64 -25.34 -3.98 11.10
N LEU A 65 -25.60 -5.17 10.54
CA LEU A 65 -26.22 -5.46 9.24
C LEU A 65 -25.34 -5.36 7.99
N ALA A 66 -25.49 -6.40 7.17
CA ALA A 66 -25.17 -6.41 5.77
C ALA A 66 -25.84 -5.24 5.04
N ASP A 67 -25.05 -4.54 4.23
CA ASP A 67 -25.53 -3.75 3.10
C ASP A 67 -24.65 -4.09 1.88
N PRO A 68 -25.18 -4.77 0.85
CA PRO A 68 -24.46 -4.99 -0.40
C PRO A 68 -24.59 -3.81 -1.40
N SER A 69 -24.89 -2.60 -0.94
CA SER A 69 -25.21 -1.45 -1.80
C SER A 69 -24.73 -0.11 -1.23
N GLY A 70 -23.42 0.04 -1.04
CA GLY A 70 -22.81 1.31 -0.66
C GLY A 70 -21.54 1.59 -1.46
N THR A 71 -21.68 2.31 -2.57
CA THR A 71 -20.59 3.07 -3.23
C THR A 71 -19.43 2.23 -3.76
N ARG A 72 -19.69 1.46 -4.83
CA ARG A 72 -18.67 1.32 -5.89
C ARG A 72 -18.41 2.74 -6.42
N HIS A 73 -17.15 3.07 -6.71
CA HIS A 73 -16.62 4.34 -7.24
C HIS A 73 -15.97 5.22 -6.14
N PRO A 74 -14.75 4.84 -5.70
CA PRO A 74 -13.59 5.64 -6.12
C PRO A 74 -12.42 4.79 -6.66
N LYS A 75 -12.56 3.45 -6.68
CA LYS A 75 -11.48 2.52 -7.03
C LYS A 75 -11.00 2.62 -8.48
N PHE A 76 -11.88 2.98 -9.41
CA PHE A 76 -11.52 3.17 -10.82
C PHE A 76 -10.83 4.51 -11.10
N ALA A 77 -11.18 5.56 -10.35
CA ALA A 77 -10.55 6.88 -10.49
C ALA A 77 -9.12 6.87 -9.94
N ALA A 78 -8.91 6.31 -8.75
CA ALA A 78 -7.59 6.19 -8.14
C ALA A 78 -6.63 5.26 -8.92
N ALA A 79 -7.13 4.17 -9.51
CA ALA A 79 -6.35 3.30 -10.39
C ALA A 79 -5.96 4.00 -11.70
N ALA A 80 -6.86 4.82 -12.27
CA ALA A 80 -6.56 5.59 -13.47
C ALA A 80 -5.58 6.73 -13.21
N GLU A 81 -5.67 7.40 -12.05
CA GLU A 81 -4.72 8.46 -11.67
C GLU A 81 -3.32 7.90 -11.36
N SER A 82 -3.22 6.76 -10.67
CA SER A 82 -1.93 6.10 -10.42
C SER A 82 -1.27 5.60 -11.71
N ALA A 83 -2.04 5.06 -12.66
CA ALA A 83 -1.52 4.67 -13.97
C ALA A 83 -1.03 5.87 -14.80
N LYS A 84 -1.72 7.02 -14.73
CA LYS A 84 -1.27 8.26 -15.37
C LYS A 84 0.01 8.79 -14.74
N HIS A 85 0.12 8.74 -13.42
CA HIS A 85 1.31 9.18 -12.70
C HIS A 85 2.53 8.29 -12.99
N ASP A 86 2.36 6.96 -13.04
CA ASP A 86 3.42 6.04 -13.46
C ASP A 86 3.83 6.29 -14.92
N ALA A 87 2.88 6.56 -15.81
CA ALA A 87 3.18 6.91 -17.20
C ALA A 87 3.96 8.23 -17.32
N ASP A 88 3.60 9.25 -16.55
CA ASP A 88 4.32 10.52 -16.49
C ASP A 88 5.76 10.34 -16.00
N LEU A 89 5.96 9.63 -14.89
CA LEU A 89 7.28 9.35 -14.35
C LEU A 89 8.17 8.57 -15.35
N ARG A 90 7.59 7.61 -16.07
CA ARG A 90 8.33 6.85 -17.11
C ARG A 90 8.65 7.68 -18.35
N ALA A 91 7.87 8.72 -18.63
CA ALA A 91 8.12 9.62 -19.74
C ALA A 91 9.21 10.66 -19.42
N GLN A 92 9.51 10.91 -18.14
CA GLN A 92 10.57 11.82 -17.74
C GLN A 92 11.96 11.28 -18.10
N TYR A 93 12.83 12.18 -18.55
CA TYR A 93 14.20 11.90 -18.93
C TYR A 93 15.14 13.04 -18.52
N VAL A 94 16.43 12.71 -18.41
CA VAL A 94 17.50 13.68 -18.15
C VAL A 94 18.55 13.54 -19.24
N ILE A 95 19.02 14.67 -19.76
CA ILE A 95 20.09 14.73 -20.77
C ILE A 95 21.41 14.30 -20.13
N VAL A 96 22.14 13.42 -20.81
CA VAL A 96 23.44 12.91 -20.36
C VAL A 96 24.49 14.02 -20.50
N PRO A 97 25.24 14.35 -19.44
CA PRO A 97 26.35 15.29 -19.53
C PRO A 97 27.43 14.81 -20.52
N GLN A 98 28.01 15.75 -21.28
CA GLN A 98 29.07 15.45 -22.24
C GLN A 98 30.28 14.79 -21.54
N GLY A 99 30.65 13.58 -21.98
CA GLY A 99 31.73 12.78 -21.40
C GLY A 99 31.29 11.60 -20.52
N ASP A 100 30.03 11.58 -20.07
CA ASP A 100 29.45 10.49 -19.25
C ASP A 100 28.64 9.48 -20.07
N GLU A 101 28.67 9.56 -21.41
CA GLU A 101 27.91 8.68 -22.33
C GLU A 101 28.23 7.19 -22.15
N ALA A 102 29.46 6.86 -21.73
CA ALA A 102 29.91 5.49 -21.46
C ALA A 102 29.88 5.13 -19.96
N GLN A 103 29.52 6.06 -19.07
CA GLN A 103 29.53 5.83 -17.63
C GLN A 103 28.25 5.11 -17.20
N THR A 104 28.42 3.95 -16.56
CA THR A 104 27.30 3.25 -15.93
C THR A 104 26.93 3.95 -14.62
N VAL A 105 25.98 4.89 -14.68
CA VAL A 105 25.43 5.53 -13.48
C VAL A 105 24.37 4.61 -12.88
N SER A 106 24.42 4.39 -11.57
CA SER A 106 23.45 3.57 -10.84
C SER A 106 22.58 4.42 -9.93
N CYS A 107 21.28 4.13 -9.86
CA CYS A 107 20.36 4.78 -8.93
C CYS A 107 20.77 4.52 -7.47
N PRO A 108 20.90 5.54 -6.61
CA PRO A 108 21.30 5.34 -5.21
C PRO A 108 20.23 4.63 -4.35
N ILE A 109 18.97 4.56 -4.84
CA ILE A 109 17.84 3.99 -4.11
C ILE A 109 17.68 2.49 -4.43
N CYS A 110 17.47 2.13 -5.71
CA CYS A 110 17.28 0.75 -6.14
C CYS A 110 18.56 0.04 -6.61
N LYS A 111 19.67 0.78 -6.80
CA LYS A 111 20.96 0.28 -7.30
C LYS A 111 20.93 -0.29 -8.72
N GLU A 112 19.87 -0.02 -9.46
CA GLU A 112 19.77 -0.37 -10.87
C GLU A 112 20.57 0.62 -11.72
N SER A 113 21.20 0.12 -12.79
CA SER A 113 21.94 0.95 -13.74
C SER A 113 20.97 1.73 -14.64
N LEU A 114 21.17 3.05 -14.74
CA LEU A 114 20.46 3.90 -15.67
C LEU A 114 20.89 3.55 -17.11
N LYS A 115 19.91 3.37 -17.98
CA LYS A 115 20.15 3.05 -19.38
C LYS A 115 20.21 4.36 -20.19
N SER A 116 21.31 4.58 -20.90
CA SER A 116 21.42 5.64 -21.91
C SER A 116 20.69 5.22 -23.19
N GLU A 117 19.82 6.08 -23.68
CA GLU A 117 19.17 5.91 -24.99
C GLU A 117 19.31 7.23 -25.76
N PHE A 118 19.57 7.13 -27.06
CA PHE A 118 19.64 8.30 -27.94
C PHE A 118 18.21 8.69 -28.37
N LEU A 119 17.81 9.94 -28.12
CA LEU A 119 16.55 10.48 -28.63
C LEU A 119 16.79 11.09 -29.99
N GLU A 120 16.21 10.49 -31.03
CA GLU A 120 16.36 10.96 -32.41
C GLU A 120 15.70 12.34 -32.63
N ASP A 121 14.64 12.66 -31.88
CA ASP A 121 13.89 13.91 -32.04
C ASP A 121 14.68 15.14 -31.55
N ASP A 122 15.45 14.99 -30.46
CA ASP A 122 16.24 16.06 -29.84
C ASP A 122 17.74 15.95 -30.19
N GLU A 123 18.15 14.90 -30.91
CA GLU A 123 19.55 14.58 -31.26
C GLU A 123 20.50 14.46 -30.04
N ASP A 124 19.96 14.10 -28.88
CA ASP A 124 20.67 14.06 -27.59
C ASP A 124 20.63 12.66 -26.94
N TRP A 125 21.66 12.35 -26.14
CA TRP A 125 21.67 11.18 -25.25
C TRP A 125 20.92 11.48 -23.97
N VAL A 126 20.04 10.57 -23.56
CA VAL A 126 19.25 10.73 -22.33
C VAL A 126 19.24 9.48 -21.47
N TRP A 127 19.08 9.67 -20.16
CA TRP A 127 18.67 8.62 -19.23
C TRP A 127 17.15 8.62 -19.07
N LYS A 128 16.49 7.53 -19.45
CA LYS A 128 15.03 7.37 -19.31
C LYS A 128 14.62 7.04 -17.88
N ASN A 129 13.41 7.46 -17.49
CA ASN A 129 12.86 7.25 -16.14
C ASN A 129 13.79 7.79 -15.05
N ALA A 130 14.35 8.97 -15.28
CA ALA A 130 15.30 9.64 -14.40
C ALA A 130 14.88 11.10 -14.19
N THR A 131 15.22 11.65 -13.02
CA THR A 131 15.04 13.07 -12.67
C THR A 131 16.25 13.52 -11.86
N LYS A 132 16.76 14.72 -12.14
CA LYS A 132 17.86 15.33 -11.39
C LYS A 132 17.35 16.01 -10.12
N LYS A 133 17.85 15.63 -8.94
CA LYS A 133 17.51 16.24 -7.65
C LYS A 133 18.77 16.46 -6.82
N ASP A 134 18.97 17.70 -6.37
CA ASP A 134 20.11 18.08 -5.50
C ASP A 134 21.47 17.66 -6.10
N ASP A 135 21.61 17.90 -7.42
CA ASP A 135 22.78 17.58 -8.23
C ASP A 135 23.07 16.07 -8.46
N LYS A 136 22.10 15.19 -8.19
CA LYS A 136 22.17 13.74 -8.43
C LYS A 136 20.99 13.20 -9.22
#